data_AF-A0A7C6LWG7-F1
#
_entry.id   AF-A0A7C6LWG7-F1
#
_cell.length_a   1.000
_cell.length_b   1.000
_cell.length_c   1.000
_cell.angle_alpha   90.00
_cell.angle_beta   90.00
_cell.angle_gamma   90.00
#
_symmetry.space_group_name_H-M   'P 1'
#
loop_
_entity.id
_entity.type
_entity.pdbx_description
1 polymer ?
#
loop_
_entity_poly.entity_id
_entity_poly.type
_entity_poly.pdbx_seq_one_letter_code
_entity_poly.pdbx_strand_id
1 'polypeptide(L)'
;MKDLFIETKRGSEEISEDIAEKYNLKQGDLSPFTQSRIVGTDGDFQSENTADHDSEAWIRQDFKQMPEKGIPDDEIDHMDNGFEFSQSEIIDFSQGVDSD
;
A
#
# COMPACT_ATOMS: atom_id res chain seq x y z
N MET A 1 20.73 13.24 -11.39
CA MET A 1 20.23 12.25 -10.40
C MET A 1 21.15 11.04 -10.36
N LYS A 2 20.89 10.03 -9.52
CA LYS A 2 21.52 8.71 -9.68
C LYS A 2 20.93 8.04 -10.93
N ASP A 3 21.75 7.33 -11.70
CA ASP A 3 21.26 6.58 -12.85
C ASP A 3 20.39 5.42 -12.36
N LEU A 4 19.11 5.43 -12.75
CA LEU A 4 18.12 4.42 -12.41
C LEU A 4 17.90 3.49 -13.58
N PHE A 5 17.75 2.21 -13.31
CA PHE A 5 17.51 1.18 -14.30
C PHE A 5 16.28 0.36 -13.92
N ILE A 6 15.60 -0.21 -14.91
CA ILE A 6 14.51 -1.15 -14.70
C ILE A 6 14.99 -2.57 -15.00
N GLU A 7 14.84 -3.47 -14.04
CA GLU A 7 15.22 -4.88 -14.19
C GLU A 7 14.20 -5.60 -15.08
N THR A 8 14.62 -6.02 -16.27
CA THR A 8 13.79 -6.82 -17.16
C THR A 8 14.39 -8.22 -17.35
N LYS A 9 13.60 -9.17 -17.88
CA LYS A 9 14.07 -10.53 -18.21
C LYS A 9 15.22 -10.56 -19.22
N ARG A 10 15.46 -9.46 -19.94
CA ARG A 10 16.50 -9.32 -20.98
C ARG A 10 17.71 -8.52 -20.52
N GLY A 11 17.70 -8.01 -19.29
CA GLY A 11 18.71 -7.14 -18.73
C GLY A 11 18.11 -5.87 -18.13
N SER A 12 18.98 -4.98 -17.68
CA SER A 12 18.59 -3.69 -17.10
C SER A 12 18.47 -2.64 -18.19
N GLU A 13 17.33 -1.94 -18.25
CA GLU A 13 17.13 -0.80 -19.17
C GLU A 13 17.23 0.51 -18.39
N GLU A 14 17.89 1.52 -18.97
CA GLU A 14 18.05 2.83 -18.33
C GLU A 14 16.74 3.61 -18.30
N ILE A 15 16.44 4.22 -17.15
CA ILE A 15 15.28 5.10 -16.96
C ILE A 15 15.73 6.54 -17.19
N SER A 16 15.12 7.20 -18.16
CA SER A 16 15.34 8.63 -18.41
C SER A 16 15.00 9.49 -17.18
N GLU A 17 15.82 10.51 -16.93
CA GLU A 17 15.66 11.43 -15.79
C GLU A 17 14.28 12.11 -15.77
N ASP A 18 13.72 12.47 -16.95
CA ASP A 18 12.37 13.05 -17.06
C ASP A 18 11.28 12.11 -16.51
N ILE A 19 11.43 10.80 -16.75
CA ILE A 19 10.48 9.78 -16.28
C ILE A 19 10.66 9.56 -14.78
N ALA A 20 11.91 9.47 -14.32
CA ALA A 20 12.23 9.33 -12.92
C ALA A 20 11.66 10.49 -12.09
N GLU A 21 11.80 11.73 -12.56
CA GLU A 21 11.24 12.91 -11.91
C GLU A 21 9.72 12.93 -11.93
N LYS A 22 9.11 12.72 -13.10
CA LYS A 22 7.66 12.79 -13.28
C LYS A 22 6.91 11.82 -12.36
N TYR A 23 7.48 10.65 -12.14
CA TYR A 23 6.88 9.61 -11.30
C TYR A 23 7.57 9.47 -9.94
N ASN A 24 8.52 10.37 -9.61
CA ASN A 24 9.30 10.36 -8.36
C ASN A 24 9.87 8.98 -8.03
N LEU A 25 10.42 8.30 -9.04
CA LEU A 25 10.91 6.93 -8.95
C LEU A 25 12.18 6.86 -8.11
N LYS A 26 12.28 5.86 -7.23
CA LYS A 26 13.47 5.61 -6.43
C LYS A 26 13.97 4.19 -6.62
N GLN A 27 15.26 4.00 -6.35
CA GLN A 27 15.88 2.69 -6.32
C GLN A 27 15.18 1.81 -5.26
N GLY A 28 14.78 0.60 -5.63
CA GLY A 28 14.01 -0.32 -4.78
C GLY A 28 12.51 -0.35 -5.06
N ASP A 29 11.96 0.68 -5.71
CA ASP A 29 10.54 0.74 -6.05
C ASP A 29 10.17 -0.23 -7.17
N LEU A 30 8.87 -0.53 -7.28
CA LEU A 30 8.31 -1.22 -8.43
C LEU A 30 7.80 -0.19 -9.45
N SER A 31 8.13 -0.39 -10.72
CA SER A 31 7.62 0.41 -11.82
C SER A 31 6.09 0.37 -11.87
N PRO A 32 5.41 1.53 -12.00
CA PRO A 32 3.95 1.59 -12.05
C PRO A 32 3.35 0.94 -13.31
N PHE A 33 4.14 0.71 -14.36
CA PHE A 33 3.65 0.19 -15.64
C PHE A 33 3.90 -1.31 -15.81
N THR A 34 5.05 -1.79 -15.35
CA THR A 34 5.51 -3.16 -15.60
C THR A 34 5.67 -3.98 -14.33
N GLN A 35 5.51 -3.35 -13.16
CA GLN A 35 5.82 -3.91 -11.84
C GLN A 35 7.24 -4.51 -11.76
N SER A 36 8.13 -4.09 -12.66
CA SER A 36 9.53 -4.49 -12.65
C SER A 36 10.28 -3.62 -11.66
N ARG A 37 11.27 -4.18 -10.98
CA ARG A 37 12.02 -3.49 -9.92
C ARG A 37 12.94 -2.43 -10.52
N ILE A 38 13.02 -1.29 -9.85
CA ILE A 38 13.96 -0.22 -10.17
C ILE A 38 15.26 -0.47 -9.40
N VAL A 39 16.37 -0.57 -10.12
CA VAL A 39 17.71 -0.88 -9.61
C VAL A 39 18.69 0.24 -9.93
N GLY A 40 19.82 0.28 -9.23
CA GLY A 40 20.90 1.23 -9.51
C GLY A 40 21.85 0.74 -10.61
N THR A 41 22.92 1.50 -10.85
CA THR A 41 24.00 1.24 -11.83
C THR A 41 24.58 -0.17 -11.75
N ASP A 42 24.71 -0.73 -10.55
CA ASP A 42 25.33 -2.04 -10.33
C ASP A 42 24.30 -3.18 -10.25
N GLY A 43 23.03 -2.90 -10.54
CA GLY A 43 21.93 -3.84 -10.29
C GLY A 43 21.59 -4.01 -8.80
N ASP A 44 22.32 -3.31 -7.91
CA ASP A 44 22.01 -3.24 -6.50
C ASP A 44 20.64 -2.57 -6.31
N PHE A 45 19.86 -3.10 -5.38
CA PHE A 45 18.69 -2.43 -4.83
C PHE A 45 18.82 -2.41 -3.31
N GLN A 46 18.72 -1.22 -2.73
CA GLN A 46 18.47 -1.11 -1.30
C GLN A 46 16.98 -1.33 -1.15
N SER A 47 16.55 -2.55 -0.78
CA SER A 47 15.31 -2.65 -0.04
C SER A 47 15.57 -1.83 1.21
N GLU A 48 14.79 -0.77 1.41
CA GLU A 48 14.58 -0.29 2.76
C GLU A 48 14.02 -1.49 3.51
N ASN A 49 14.90 -2.27 4.13
CA ASN A 49 14.53 -3.23 5.15
C ASN A 49 13.99 -2.34 6.26
N THR A 50 12.69 -2.07 6.23
CA THR A 50 11.95 -1.76 7.44
C THR A 50 11.94 -3.05 8.27
N ALA A 51 13.11 -3.43 8.77
CA ALA A 51 13.30 -4.52 9.72
C ALA A 51 12.59 -4.23 11.06
N ASP A 52 11.86 -3.10 11.16
CA ASP A 52 11.14 -2.66 12.34
C ASP A 52 9.61 -2.58 12.14
N HIS A 53 9.06 -2.88 10.95
CA HIS A 53 7.60 -2.90 10.77
C HIS A 53 7.16 -4.09 9.91
N ASP A 54 7.17 -5.26 10.54
CA ASP A 54 6.24 -6.34 10.15
C ASP A 54 4.83 -5.73 10.16
N SER A 55 4.30 -5.37 8.99
CA SER A 55 2.97 -4.77 8.86
C SER A 55 1.90 -5.68 9.48
N GLU A 56 2.14 -7.00 9.42
CA GLU A 56 1.37 -8.03 10.14
C GLU A 56 1.39 -7.85 11.67
N ALA A 57 2.53 -7.49 12.26
CA ALA A 57 2.66 -7.33 13.71
C ALA A 57 2.00 -6.03 14.21
N TRP A 58 2.07 -4.96 13.41
CA TRP A 58 1.34 -3.71 13.68
C TRP A 58 -0.17 -3.89 13.59
N ILE A 59 -0.67 -4.54 12.52
CA ILE A 59 -2.10 -4.87 12.37
C ILE A 59 -2.60 -5.71 13.56
N ARG A 60 -1.83 -6.73 13.99
CA ARG A 60 -2.21 -7.58 15.14
C ARG A 60 -2.20 -6.86 16.49
N GLN A 61 -1.41 -5.79 16.64
CA GLN A 61 -1.41 -4.99 17.88
C GLN A 61 -2.66 -4.12 18.00
N ASP A 62 -3.21 -3.63 16.89
CA ASP A 62 -4.48 -2.89 16.88
C ASP A 62 -5.65 -3.81 17.29
N PHE A 63 -5.72 -5.03 16.75
CA PHE A 63 -6.77 -5.99 17.12
C PHE A 63 -6.75 -6.42 18.59
N LYS A 64 -5.57 -6.45 19.23
CA LYS A 64 -5.47 -6.77 20.67
C LYS A 64 -5.91 -5.63 21.58
N GLN A 65 -5.85 -4.39 21.09
CA GLN A 65 -6.21 -3.19 21.84
C GLN A 65 -7.63 -2.72 21.56
N MET A 66 -8.29 -3.28 20.54
CA MET A 66 -9.71 -3.07 20.31
C MET A 66 -10.53 -3.63 21.48
N PRO A 67 -11.43 -2.82 22.06
CA PRO A 67 -12.32 -3.31 23.12
C PRO A 67 -13.20 -4.43 22.55
N GLU A 68 -13.29 -5.54 23.28
CA GLU A 68 -14.06 -6.76 22.89
C GLU A 68 -15.54 -6.44 22.60
N LYS A 69 -16.03 -5.34 23.19
CA LYS A 69 -17.30 -4.72 22.87
C LYS A 69 -16.98 -3.33 22.33
N GLY A 70 -17.39 -3.06 21.09
CA GLY A 70 -17.24 -1.73 20.47
C GLY A 70 -17.69 -0.61 21.41
N ILE A 71 -17.17 0.59 21.19
CA ILE A 71 -17.53 1.76 22.02
C ILE A 71 -19.06 1.87 21.98
N PRO A 72 -19.76 1.97 23.12
CA PRO A 72 -21.21 1.77 23.21
C PRO A 72 -22.09 2.80 22.46
N ASP A 73 -21.49 3.69 21.69
CA ASP A 73 -22.13 4.77 20.92
C ASP A 73 -21.60 4.86 19.48
N ASP A 74 -20.89 3.82 19.02
CA ASP A 74 -20.17 3.78 17.72
C ASP A 74 -21.00 3.06 16.64
N GLU A 75 -22.29 2.81 16.89
CA GLU A 75 -23.13 1.99 16.01
C GLU A 75 -23.41 2.65 14.64
N ILE A 76 -23.23 3.97 14.55
CA ILE A 76 -23.44 4.79 13.35
C ILE A 76 -22.13 5.49 13.00
N ASP A 77 -21.55 5.14 11.85
CA ASP A 77 -20.38 5.82 11.33
C ASP A 77 -20.82 6.98 10.42
N HIS A 78 -20.34 8.18 10.71
CA HIS A 78 -20.63 9.39 9.95
C HIS A 78 -19.50 9.65 8.96
N MET A 79 -19.76 9.41 7.68
CA MET A 79 -18.78 9.65 6.63
C MET A 79 -18.77 11.14 6.22
N ASP A 80 -17.59 11.65 5.84
CA ASP A 80 -17.38 13.07 5.43
C ASP A 80 -18.27 13.54 4.27
N ASN A 81 -18.85 12.60 3.52
CA ASN A 81 -19.77 12.83 2.40
C ASN A 81 -21.25 12.95 2.83
N GLY A 82 -21.54 12.93 4.14
CA GLY A 82 -22.88 13.10 4.70
C GLY A 82 -23.74 11.82 4.70
N PHE A 83 -23.15 10.67 4.40
CA PHE A 83 -23.81 9.38 4.56
C PHE A 83 -23.57 8.82 5.96
N GLU A 84 -24.63 8.26 6.54
CA GLU A 84 -24.61 7.63 7.86
C GLU A 84 -24.92 6.15 7.66
N PHE A 85 -23.97 5.29 8.00
CA PHE A 85 -24.12 3.85 7.86
C PHE A 85 -23.97 3.18 9.22
N SER A 86 -24.80 2.18 9.48
CA SER A 86 -24.54 1.30 10.62
C SER A 86 -23.34 0.41 10.32
N GLN A 87 -22.57 0.03 11.34
CA GLN A 87 -21.48 -0.94 11.18
C GLN A 87 -21.96 -2.25 10.51
N SER A 88 -23.19 -2.68 10.81
CA SER A 88 -23.81 -3.84 10.16
C SER A 88 -23.98 -3.65 8.65
N GLU A 89 -24.43 -2.47 8.22
CA GLU A 89 -24.61 -2.12 6.82
C GLU A 89 -23.27 -2.01 6.09
N ILE A 90 -22.24 -1.46 6.72
CA ILE A 90 -20.87 -1.41 6.18
C ILE A 90 -20.31 -2.83 5.96
N ILE A 91 -20.56 -3.73 6.90
CA ILE A 91 -20.12 -5.13 6.81
C ILE A 91 -20.85 -5.83 5.64
N ASP A 92 -22.15 -5.63 5.49
CA ASP A 92 -22.95 -6.22 4.41
C ASP A 92 -22.52 -5.69 3.03
N PHE A 93 -22.29 -4.38 2.89
CA PHE A 93 -21.74 -3.77 1.67
C PHE A 93 -20.35 -4.32 1.33
N SER A 94 -19.46 -4.42 2.32
CA SER A 94 -18.07 -4.85 2.12
C SER A 94 -17.96 -6.32 1.74
N GLN A 95 -18.88 -7.16 2.23
CA GLN A 95 -18.90 -8.59 1.91
C GLN A 95 -19.55 -8.88 0.54
N GLY A 96 -20.14 -7.88 -0.11
CA GLY A 96 -20.81 -8.05 -1.40
C GLY A 96 -21.95 -9.08 -1.33
N VAL A 97 -22.57 -9.22 -0.15
CA VAL A 97 -23.74 -10.06 0.03
C VAL A 97 -24.94 -9.33 -0.58
N ASP A 98 -25.17 -9.58 -1.87
CA ASP A 98 -26.44 -9.26 -2.50
C ASP A 98 -27.51 -10.03 -1.71
N SER A 99 -28.28 -9.31 -0.89
CA SER A 99 -29.47 -9.90 -0.28
C SER A 99 -30.50 -10.03 -1.39
N ASP A 100 -30.85 -11.26 -1.75
CA ASP A 100 -32.02 -11.57 -2.60
C ASP A 100 -33.31 -10.93 -2.05
#